data_AF-A0A966EBC4-F1
#
_entry.id   AF-A0A966EBC4-F1
#
_cell.length_a   1.000
_cell.length_b   1.000
_cell.length_c   1.000
_cell.angle_alpha   90.00
_cell.angle_beta   90.00
_cell.angle_gamma   90.00
#
_symmetry.space_group_name_H-M   'P 1'
#
loop_
_entity.id
_entity.type
_entity.pdbx_description
1 polymer ?
#
loop_
_entity_poly.entity_id
_entity_poly.type
_entity_poly.pdbx_seq_one_letter_code
_entity_poly.pdbx_strand_id
1 'polypeptide(L)'
;MQSAANSDVEGRPRDISLGIDGFSYGDLFRAERLEELLAAFDASLRSADGELFQAYAGYRENQGADLDDIAISELLVELAPHMGAFTAKLFGVENERRSTMERTRHDYAALFTYKRTVVDKVGAKFKTQNPSDWDLDKLDSDLALLKRTTSPEIVADRDDECATSVVAARLANLAGHYQKLAKGKPGDMEDADAQVEELREHLRVNPQAARTFSEARVIEDPLEFVSHLLGYVERWTFAAMKDPALATRVEGWVVFR
;
A
#
# COMPACT_ATOMS: atom_id res chain seq x y z
N MET A 1 42.16 20.66 -28.48
CA MET A 1 41.67 21.71 -27.57
C MET A 1 40.16 21.61 -27.51
N GLN A 2 39.66 21.46 -26.28
CA GLN A 2 38.28 21.49 -25.79
C GLN A 2 37.21 20.56 -26.38
N SER A 3 37.07 19.45 -25.65
CA SER A 3 35.83 18.72 -25.36
C SER A 3 34.68 19.68 -25.04
N ALA A 4 33.68 19.71 -25.92
CA ALA A 4 32.40 20.38 -25.71
C ALA A 4 31.30 19.39 -26.13
N ALA A 5 31.02 18.40 -25.29
CA ALA A 5 29.95 17.42 -25.55
C ALA A 5 29.24 16.87 -24.31
N ASN A 6 29.52 17.40 -23.10
CA ASN A 6 29.05 16.80 -21.85
C ASN A 6 28.26 17.74 -20.93
N SER A 7 27.64 18.76 -21.50
CA SER A 7 26.70 19.61 -20.78
C SER A 7 25.30 19.51 -21.37
N ASP A 8 24.27 19.62 -20.54
CA ASP A 8 22.91 19.89 -20.98
C ASP A 8 22.73 21.36 -21.44
N VAL A 9 21.51 21.71 -21.85
CA VAL A 9 21.16 23.05 -22.36
C VAL A 9 21.45 24.15 -21.31
N GLU A 10 21.63 23.77 -20.04
CA GLU A 10 21.91 24.65 -18.90
C GLU A 10 23.34 24.53 -18.33
N GLY A 11 24.23 23.77 -18.97
CA GLY A 11 25.64 23.70 -18.55
C GLY A 11 25.95 22.69 -17.44
N ARG A 12 25.02 21.82 -17.05
CA ARG A 12 25.25 20.81 -16.00
C ARG A 12 26.02 19.61 -16.55
N PRO A 13 27.00 19.06 -15.80
CA PRO A 13 27.77 17.90 -16.22
C PRO A 13 26.88 16.65 -16.33
N ARG A 14 26.92 15.99 -17.49
CA ARG A 14 26.16 14.76 -17.80
C ARG A 14 26.91 13.45 -17.48
N ASP A 15 28.03 13.52 -16.77
CA ASP A 15 28.92 12.40 -16.41
C ASP A 15 28.43 11.55 -15.22
N ILE A 16 27.12 11.57 -14.93
CA ILE A 16 26.56 10.74 -13.86
C ILE A 16 26.54 9.30 -14.37
N SER A 17 27.33 8.42 -13.74
CA SER A 17 27.30 6.98 -14.04
C SER A 17 25.93 6.39 -13.71
N LEU A 18 25.45 5.51 -14.58
CA LEU A 18 24.21 4.76 -14.42
C LEU A 18 24.49 3.37 -13.84
N GLY A 19 23.46 2.65 -13.40
CA GLY A 19 23.59 1.31 -12.81
C GLY A 19 23.83 0.18 -13.82
N ILE A 20 24.00 0.52 -15.11
CA ILE A 20 24.47 -0.40 -16.14
C ILE A 20 25.90 -0.01 -16.51
N ASP A 21 26.81 -0.97 -16.39
CA ASP A 21 28.23 -0.77 -16.64
C ASP A 21 28.47 -0.13 -18.01
N GLY A 22 29.28 0.93 -18.02
CA GLY A 22 29.65 1.65 -19.23
C GLY A 22 28.61 2.69 -19.71
N PHE A 23 27.52 2.92 -18.98
CA PHE A 23 26.54 3.97 -19.29
C PHE A 23 26.63 5.16 -18.35
N SER A 24 26.48 6.36 -18.93
CA SER A 24 26.33 7.63 -18.23
C SER A 24 25.01 8.31 -18.63
N TYR A 25 24.56 9.28 -17.83
CA TYR A 25 23.35 10.03 -18.14
C TYR A 25 23.41 10.74 -19.50
N GLY A 26 24.58 11.21 -19.93
CA GLY A 26 24.78 11.81 -21.24
C GLY A 26 24.56 10.87 -22.42
N ASP A 27 24.71 9.56 -22.21
CA ASP A 27 24.49 8.56 -23.25
C ASP A 27 23.01 8.42 -23.62
N LEU A 28 22.08 8.76 -22.73
CA LEU A 28 20.63 8.68 -23.00
C LEU A 28 20.15 9.66 -24.09
N PHE A 29 21.01 10.60 -24.51
CA PHE A 29 20.72 11.57 -25.57
C PHE A 29 21.42 11.25 -26.90
N ARG A 30 22.11 10.10 -26.98
CA ARG A 30 22.87 9.68 -28.17
C ARG A 30 22.21 8.44 -28.77
N ALA A 31 21.77 8.51 -30.02
CA ALA A 31 21.03 7.45 -30.68
C ALA A 31 21.80 6.13 -30.69
N GLU A 32 23.11 6.17 -30.93
CA GLU A 32 23.99 5.00 -30.98
C GLU A 32 24.06 4.30 -29.62
N ARG A 33 24.07 5.10 -28.54
CA ARG A 33 24.11 4.56 -27.18
C ARG A 33 22.76 4.00 -26.73
N LEU A 34 21.66 4.55 -27.24
CA LEU A 34 20.32 3.99 -27.00
C LEU A 34 20.15 2.63 -27.67
N GLU A 35 20.78 2.40 -28.82
CA GLU A 35 20.80 1.08 -29.47
C GLU A 35 21.56 0.05 -28.61
N GLU A 36 22.73 0.43 -28.07
CA GLU A 36 23.47 -0.42 -27.12
C GLU A 36 22.67 -0.69 -25.84
N LEU A 37 21.97 0.31 -25.33
CA LEU A 37 21.12 0.18 -24.14
C LEU A 37 19.95 -0.77 -24.39
N LEU A 38 19.35 -0.71 -25.59
CA LEU A 38 18.30 -1.62 -26.00
C LEU A 38 18.82 -3.06 -26.13
N ALA A 39 20.03 -3.26 -26.67
CA ALA A 39 20.66 -4.57 -26.69
C ALA A 39 20.91 -5.12 -25.27
N ALA A 40 21.29 -4.27 -24.32
CA ALA A 40 21.42 -4.65 -22.91
C ALA A 40 20.07 -5.03 -22.29
N PHE A 41 18.98 -4.33 -22.64
CA PHE A 41 17.63 -4.71 -22.23
C PHE A 41 17.21 -6.05 -22.83
N ASP A 42 17.40 -6.25 -24.14
CA ASP A 42 17.06 -7.48 -24.85
C ASP A 42 17.80 -8.69 -24.25
N ALA A 43 19.08 -8.53 -23.89
CA ALA A 43 19.84 -9.56 -23.18
C ALA A 43 19.29 -9.86 -21.78
N SER A 44 18.90 -8.82 -21.03
CA SER A 44 18.27 -8.96 -19.72
C SER A 44 16.92 -9.66 -19.80
N LEU A 45 16.09 -9.30 -20.78
CA LEU A 45 14.77 -9.90 -20.99
C LEU A 45 14.92 -11.37 -21.37
N ARG A 46 15.77 -11.68 -22.34
CA ARG A 46 16.04 -13.07 -22.77
C ARG A 46 16.52 -13.95 -21.62
N SER A 47 17.33 -13.40 -20.71
CA SER A 47 17.81 -14.15 -19.54
C SER A 47 16.71 -14.39 -18.49
N ALA A 48 15.71 -13.52 -18.40
CA ALA A 48 14.62 -13.63 -17.43
C ALA A 48 13.45 -14.45 -17.99
N ASP A 49 13.10 -14.21 -19.25
CA ASP A 49 12.01 -14.87 -19.97
C ASP A 49 12.34 -14.90 -21.48
N GLY A 50 12.73 -16.10 -21.95
CA GLY A 50 13.10 -16.31 -23.34
C GLY A 50 11.90 -16.31 -24.29
N GLU A 51 10.72 -16.73 -23.84
CA GLU A 51 9.51 -16.78 -24.66
C GLU A 51 8.97 -15.37 -24.88
N LEU A 52 8.89 -14.58 -23.80
CA LEU A 52 8.49 -13.17 -23.86
C LEU A 52 9.45 -12.35 -24.72
N PHE A 53 10.77 -12.62 -24.65
CA PHE A 53 11.73 -11.99 -25.55
C PHE A 53 11.41 -12.26 -27.03
N GLN A 54 11.09 -13.50 -27.41
CA GLN A 54 10.77 -13.83 -28.80
C GLN A 54 9.46 -13.15 -29.25
N ALA A 55 8.44 -13.15 -28.41
CA ALA A 55 7.18 -12.46 -28.69
C ALA A 55 7.40 -10.95 -28.89
N TYR A 56 8.19 -10.32 -28.01
CA TYR A 56 8.52 -8.90 -28.10
C TYR A 56 9.39 -8.56 -29.32
N ALA A 57 10.36 -9.41 -29.67
CA ALA A 57 11.18 -9.25 -30.86
C ALA A 57 10.33 -9.31 -32.13
N GLY A 58 9.43 -10.30 -32.23
CA GLY A 58 8.49 -10.42 -33.34
C GLY A 58 7.60 -9.19 -33.48
N TYR A 59 7.02 -8.72 -32.37
CA TYR A 59 6.24 -7.49 -32.33
C TYR A 59 7.02 -6.26 -32.84
N ARG A 60 8.31 -6.13 -32.47
CA ARG A 60 9.15 -5.00 -32.93
C ARG A 60 9.47 -5.07 -34.42
N GLU A 61 9.68 -6.27 -34.96
CA GLU A 61 10.03 -6.48 -36.38
C GLU A 61 8.86 -6.20 -37.31
N ASN A 62 7.65 -6.64 -36.95
CA ASN A 62 6.45 -6.48 -37.77
C ASN A 62 5.52 -5.35 -37.31
N GLN A 63 5.90 -4.61 -36.27
CA GLN A 63 5.10 -3.55 -35.64
C GLN A 63 3.70 -4.02 -35.21
N GLY A 64 3.56 -5.29 -34.82
CA GLY A 64 2.30 -5.90 -34.40
C GLY A 64 1.34 -6.19 -35.53
N ALA A 65 1.77 -6.22 -36.80
CA ALA A 65 0.89 -6.45 -37.95
C ALA A 65 0.08 -7.76 -37.88
N ASP A 66 0.60 -8.77 -37.16
CA ASP A 66 -0.02 -10.09 -37.00
C ASP A 66 -0.72 -10.27 -35.63
N LEU A 67 -0.78 -9.23 -34.80
CA LEU A 67 -1.39 -9.25 -33.47
C LEU A 67 -2.63 -8.36 -33.44
N ASP A 68 -3.68 -8.82 -32.76
CA ASP A 68 -4.82 -7.96 -32.46
C ASP A 68 -4.54 -7.04 -31.25
N ASP A 69 -5.44 -6.07 -31.02
CA ASP A 69 -5.28 -5.09 -29.95
C ASP A 69 -5.21 -5.73 -28.55
N ILE A 70 -5.87 -6.87 -28.34
CA ILE A 70 -5.87 -7.58 -27.05
C ILE A 70 -4.51 -8.24 -26.85
N ALA A 71 -4.00 -8.96 -27.85
CA ALA A 71 -2.70 -9.61 -27.82
C ALA A 71 -1.56 -8.61 -27.65
N ILE A 72 -1.64 -7.43 -28.28
CA ILE A 72 -0.67 -6.34 -28.06
C ILE A 72 -0.74 -5.86 -26.60
N SER A 73 -1.95 -5.65 -26.07
CA SER A 73 -2.11 -5.22 -24.68
C SER A 73 -1.58 -6.25 -23.69
N GLU A 74 -1.84 -7.54 -23.90
CA GLU A 74 -1.32 -8.63 -23.06
C GLU A 74 0.20 -8.66 -23.08
N LEU A 75 0.80 -8.62 -24.28
CA LEU A 75 2.26 -8.55 -24.45
C LEU A 75 2.88 -7.37 -23.68
N LEU A 76 2.27 -6.18 -23.77
CA LEU A 76 2.78 -4.99 -23.07
C LEU A 76 2.62 -5.10 -21.54
N VAL A 77 1.54 -5.71 -21.07
CA VAL A 77 1.32 -5.98 -19.64
C VAL A 77 2.37 -6.96 -19.10
N GLU A 78 2.68 -8.02 -19.85
CA GLU A 78 3.71 -9.00 -19.49
C GLU A 78 5.12 -8.39 -19.54
N LEU A 79 5.39 -7.48 -20.49
CA LEU A 79 6.68 -6.80 -20.63
C LEU A 79 6.93 -5.75 -19.52
N ALA A 80 5.86 -5.11 -19.02
CA ALA A 80 5.97 -3.96 -18.13
C ALA A 80 6.79 -4.21 -16.83
N PRO A 81 6.65 -5.35 -16.13
CA PRO A 81 7.49 -5.67 -14.97
C PRO A 81 8.98 -5.69 -15.30
N HIS A 82 9.36 -6.28 -16.44
CA HIS A 82 10.75 -6.40 -16.89
C HIS A 82 11.34 -5.05 -17.28
N MET A 83 10.59 -4.27 -18.07
CA MET A 83 10.98 -2.90 -18.45
C MET A 83 11.18 -2.02 -17.22
N GLY A 84 10.25 -2.12 -16.26
CA GLY A 84 10.37 -1.39 -15.01
C GLY A 84 11.58 -1.81 -14.18
N ALA A 85 11.85 -3.13 -14.07
CA ALA A 85 13.00 -3.62 -13.30
C ALA A 85 14.32 -3.17 -13.94
N PHE A 86 14.41 -3.22 -15.27
CA PHE A 86 15.56 -2.71 -16.01
C PHE A 86 15.75 -1.21 -15.81
N THR A 87 14.67 -0.41 -15.88
CA THR A 87 14.73 1.04 -15.64
C THR A 87 15.18 1.35 -14.21
N ALA A 88 14.71 0.59 -13.21
CA ALA A 88 15.15 0.76 -11.83
C ALA A 88 16.65 0.47 -11.67
N LYS A 89 17.15 -0.57 -12.34
CA LYS A 89 18.58 -0.87 -12.40
C LYS A 89 19.38 0.22 -13.10
N LEU A 90 18.87 0.75 -14.22
CA LEU A 90 19.52 1.83 -14.96
C LEU A 90 19.79 3.05 -14.07
N PHE A 91 18.86 3.41 -13.19
CA PHE A 91 19.01 4.56 -12.30
C PHE A 91 19.50 4.22 -10.88
N GLY A 92 19.74 2.94 -10.57
CA GLY A 92 20.20 2.51 -9.24
C GLY A 92 19.16 2.71 -8.13
N VAL A 93 17.87 2.57 -8.46
CA VAL A 93 16.72 2.80 -7.55
C VAL A 93 15.95 1.51 -7.24
N GLU A 94 16.60 0.36 -7.30
CA GLU A 94 15.95 -0.95 -7.10
C GLU A 94 15.41 -1.11 -5.68
N ASN A 95 16.09 -0.56 -4.69
CA ASN A 95 15.68 -0.64 -3.29
C ASN A 95 14.44 0.22 -3.03
N GLU A 96 14.40 1.43 -3.59
CA GLU A 96 13.28 2.36 -3.52
C GLU A 96 12.06 1.81 -4.25
N ARG A 97 12.26 1.21 -5.43
CA ARG A 97 11.21 0.50 -6.16
C ARG A 97 10.66 -0.65 -5.31
N ARG A 98 11.52 -1.51 -4.76
CA ARG A 98 11.10 -2.64 -3.93
C ARG A 98 10.34 -2.16 -2.70
N SER A 99 10.85 -1.15 -2.00
CA SER A 99 10.18 -0.54 -0.84
C SER A 99 8.79 -0.02 -1.21
N THR A 100 8.66 0.69 -2.33
CA THR A 100 7.38 1.22 -2.82
C THR A 100 6.40 0.09 -3.18
N MET A 101 6.87 -0.97 -3.83
CA MET A 101 6.05 -2.13 -4.18
C MET A 101 5.54 -2.86 -2.94
N GLU A 102 6.42 -3.15 -1.97
CA GLU A 102 6.04 -3.81 -0.72
C GLU A 102 5.05 -2.97 0.08
N ARG A 103 5.30 -1.65 0.15
CA ARG A 103 4.41 -0.68 0.81
C ARG A 103 3.02 -0.67 0.16
N THR A 104 2.95 -0.60 -1.16
CA THR A 104 1.69 -0.66 -1.91
C THR A 104 0.95 -1.97 -1.65
N ARG A 105 1.67 -3.11 -1.71
CA ARG A 105 1.09 -4.43 -1.43
C ARG A 105 0.51 -4.51 -0.01
N HIS A 106 1.22 -3.97 0.98
CA HIS A 106 0.76 -3.90 2.36
C HIS A 106 -0.51 -3.06 2.49
N ASP A 107 -0.53 -1.87 1.88
CA ASP A 107 -1.68 -0.96 1.90
C ASP A 107 -2.93 -1.62 1.26
N TYR A 108 -2.78 -2.32 0.12
CA TYR A 108 -3.87 -3.08 -0.50
C TYR A 108 -4.34 -4.26 0.37
N ALA A 109 -3.42 -4.99 1.01
CA ALA A 109 -3.80 -6.08 1.90
C ALA A 109 -4.63 -5.57 3.10
N ALA A 110 -4.30 -4.40 3.63
CA ALA A 110 -5.08 -3.73 4.67
C ALA A 110 -6.47 -3.32 4.17
N LEU A 111 -6.59 -2.73 2.97
CA LEU A 111 -7.87 -2.38 2.34
C LEU A 111 -8.80 -3.60 2.22
N PHE A 112 -8.29 -4.70 1.67
CA PHE A 112 -9.07 -5.94 1.50
C PHE A 112 -9.46 -6.56 2.84
N THR A 113 -8.55 -6.51 3.83
CA THR A 113 -8.85 -7.01 5.18
C THR A 113 -9.95 -6.17 5.81
N TYR A 114 -9.81 -4.84 5.83
CA TYR A 114 -10.82 -3.92 6.37
C TYR A 114 -12.19 -4.13 5.73
N LYS A 115 -12.25 -4.18 4.39
CA LYS A 115 -13.49 -4.43 3.66
C LYS A 115 -14.18 -5.71 4.15
N ARG A 116 -13.46 -6.83 4.11
CA ARG A 116 -13.98 -8.16 4.44
C ARG A 116 -14.34 -8.33 5.92
N THR A 117 -13.55 -7.75 6.83
CA THR A 117 -13.70 -8.00 8.27
C THR A 117 -14.62 -7.00 8.95
N VAL A 118 -14.72 -5.77 8.43
CA VAL A 118 -15.50 -4.69 9.04
C VAL A 118 -16.60 -4.22 8.10
N VAL A 119 -16.28 -3.62 6.95
CA VAL A 119 -17.27 -2.96 6.07
C VAL A 119 -18.43 -3.90 5.70
N ASP A 120 -18.12 -5.12 5.27
CA ASP A 120 -19.13 -6.11 4.87
C ASP A 120 -19.97 -6.62 6.06
N LYS A 121 -19.48 -6.48 7.29
CA LYS A 121 -20.09 -7.07 8.50
C LYS A 121 -20.85 -6.07 9.36
N VAL A 122 -20.44 -4.80 9.38
CA VAL A 122 -21.01 -3.79 10.27
C VAL A 122 -22.51 -3.56 10.03
N GLY A 123 -22.96 -3.68 8.78
CA GLY A 123 -24.38 -3.60 8.44
C GLY A 123 -25.23 -4.65 9.14
N ALA A 124 -24.73 -5.88 9.27
CA ALA A 124 -25.39 -6.95 10.02
C ALA A 124 -25.21 -6.78 11.54
N LYS A 125 -24.02 -6.37 11.99
CA LYS A 125 -23.68 -6.18 13.41
C LYS A 125 -24.53 -5.11 14.09
N PHE A 126 -24.81 -4.01 13.40
CA PHE A 126 -25.57 -2.87 13.93
C PHE A 126 -26.96 -2.75 13.30
N LYS A 127 -27.52 -3.84 12.77
CA LYS A 127 -28.80 -3.84 12.04
C LYS A 127 -29.96 -3.17 12.78
N THR A 128 -29.96 -3.22 14.11
CA THR A 128 -31.03 -2.65 14.96
C THR A 128 -30.69 -1.28 15.55
N GLN A 129 -29.54 -0.70 15.19
CA GLN A 129 -29.06 0.58 15.71
C GLN A 129 -29.12 1.63 14.60
N ASN A 130 -29.34 2.89 14.99
CA ASN A 130 -29.32 4.02 14.08
C ASN A 130 -28.14 4.93 14.46
N PRO A 131 -27.23 5.27 13.53
CA PRO A 131 -26.12 6.18 13.83
C PRO A 131 -26.56 7.57 14.28
N SER A 132 -27.79 7.97 13.97
CA SER A 132 -28.39 9.23 14.45
C SER A 132 -28.53 9.28 15.98
N ASP A 133 -28.52 8.12 16.65
CA ASP A 133 -28.56 8.02 18.11
C ASP A 133 -27.18 8.17 18.76
N TRP A 134 -26.12 8.30 17.96
CA TRP A 134 -24.74 8.40 18.41
C TRP A 134 -24.21 9.82 18.27
N ASP A 135 -23.18 10.12 19.07
CA ASP A 135 -22.39 11.33 18.90
C ASP A 135 -21.41 11.13 17.73
N LEU A 136 -21.83 11.54 16.53
CA LEU A 136 -21.06 11.36 15.29
C LEU A 136 -19.76 12.16 15.28
N ASP A 137 -19.77 13.37 15.83
CA ASP A 137 -18.57 14.21 15.96
C ASP A 137 -17.56 13.56 16.90
N LYS A 138 -18.05 13.00 18.02
CA LYS A 138 -17.21 12.24 18.93
C LYS A 138 -16.65 10.99 18.26
N LEU A 139 -17.47 10.19 17.57
CA LEU A 139 -17.00 8.99 16.85
C LEU A 139 -15.90 9.31 15.84
N ASP A 140 -16.06 10.41 15.09
CA ASP A 140 -15.05 10.85 14.13
C ASP A 140 -13.77 11.30 14.82
N SER A 141 -13.88 12.10 15.89
CA SER A 141 -12.73 12.56 16.67
C SER A 141 -11.99 11.41 17.37
N ASP A 142 -12.72 10.40 17.86
CA ASP A 142 -12.19 9.21 18.49
C ASP A 142 -11.45 8.35 17.47
N LEU A 143 -12.01 8.12 16.28
CA LEU A 143 -11.32 7.37 15.23
C LEU A 143 -10.05 8.11 14.77
N ALA A 144 -10.12 9.43 14.58
CA ALA A 144 -8.97 10.23 14.20
C ALA A 144 -7.86 10.19 15.28
N LEU A 145 -8.24 10.20 16.56
CA LEU A 145 -7.31 10.05 17.67
C LEU A 145 -6.72 8.64 17.75
N LEU A 146 -7.53 7.60 17.54
CA LEU A 146 -7.08 6.21 17.51
C LEU A 146 -6.01 6.05 16.43
N LYS A 147 -6.29 6.49 15.20
CA LYS A 147 -5.34 6.43 14.07
C LYS A 147 -4.01 7.11 14.39
N ARG A 148 -4.05 8.37 14.87
CA ARG A 148 -2.83 9.12 15.23
C ARG A 148 -2.07 8.52 16.41
N THR A 149 -2.74 7.79 17.29
CA THR A 149 -2.11 7.18 18.47
C THR A 149 -1.46 5.85 18.13
N THR A 150 -2.11 5.03 17.30
CA THR A 150 -1.65 3.65 17.04
C THR A 150 -0.81 3.53 15.77
N SER A 151 -0.88 4.49 14.86
CA SER A 151 -0.19 4.46 13.56
C SER A 151 0.15 5.88 13.05
N PRO A 152 0.90 6.69 13.83
CA PRO A 152 1.21 8.07 13.48
C PRO A 152 1.93 8.23 12.12
N GLU A 153 2.81 7.30 11.78
CA GLU A 153 3.55 7.26 10.51
C GLU A 153 2.63 7.08 9.30
N ILE A 154 1.57 6.28 9.42
CA ILE A 154 0.61 6.06 8.34
C ILE A 154 -0.24 7.31 8.13
N VAL A 155 -0.72 7.93 9.21
CA VAL A 155 -1.53 9.16 9.13
C VAL A 155 -0.75 10.32 8.51
N ALA A 156 0.57 10.37 8.68
CA ALA A 156 1.40 11.44 8.13
C ALA A 156 1.69 11.30 6.63
N ASP A 157 1.76 10.06 6.10
CA ASP A 157 2.28 9.76 4.76
C ASP A 157 1.22 9.11 3.83
N ARG A 158 -0.01 8.90 4.30
CA ARG A 158 -1.10 8.26 3.53
C ARG A 158 -2.40 9.04 3.59
N ASP A 159 -3.26 8.75 2.62
CA ASP A 159 -4.64 9.22 2.63
C ASP A 159 -5.46 8.57 3.76
N ASP A 160 -6.63 9.14 4.02
CA ASP A 160 -7.47 8.77 5.15
C ASP A 160 -8.10 7.36 5.01
N GLU A 161 -8.33 6.89 3.78
CA GLU A 161 -8.83 5.54 3.51
C GLU A 161 -7.77 4.50 3.90
N CYS A 162 -6.54 4.70 3.42
CA CYS A 162 -5.41 3.85 3.74
C CYS A 162 -5.16 3.82 5.26
N ALA A 163 -5.08 4.98 5.92
CA ALA A 163 -4.87 5.05 7.37
C ALA A 163 -5.96 4.35 8.17
N THR A 164 -7.22 4.50 7.77
CA THR A 164 -8.35 3.81 8.41
C THR A 164 -8.27 2.30 8.19
N SER A 165 -7.91 1.88 6.98
CA SER A 165 -7.82 0.47 6.60
C SER A 165 -6.69 -0.26 7.32
N VAL A 166 -5.52 0.37 7.49
CA VAL A 166 -4.39 -0.19 8.24
C VAL A 166 -4.76 -0.42 9.70
N VAL A 167 -5.34 0.58 10.36
CA VAL A 167 -5.77 0.45 11.77
C VAL A 167 -6.86 -0.60 11.92
N ALA A 168 -7.86 -0.60 11.03
CA ALA A 168 -8.93 -1.58 11.03
C ALA A 168 -8.41 -3.01 10.82
N ALA A 169 -7.51 -3.20 9.85
CA ALA A 169 -6.92 -4.50 9.52
C ALA A 169 -6.06 -5.02 10.68
N ARG A 170 -5.21 -4.17 11.29
CA ARG A 170 -4.40 -4.53 12.46
C ARG A 170 -5.29 -5.04 13.61
N LEU A 171 -6.30 -4.25 13.99
CA LEU A 171 -7.21 -4.62 15.08
C LEU A 171 -8.04 -5.87 14.76
N ALA A 172 -8.52 -6.01 13.52
CA ALA A 172 -9.30 -7.18 13.10
C ALA A 172 -8.46 -8.46 13.04
N ASN A 173 -7.20 -8.39 12.60
CA ASN A 173 -6.29 -9.53 12.58
C ASN A 173 -5.94 -9.99 14.00
N LEU A 174 -5.64 -9.06 14.91
CA LEU A 174 -5.42 -9.36 16.33
C LEU A 174 -6.67 -9.99 16.96
N ALA A 175 -7.85 -9.41 16.74
CA ALA A 175 -9.11 -9.96 17.25
C ALA A 175 -9.34 -11.40 16.71
N GLY A 176 -9.08 -11.62 15.41
CA GLY A 176 -9.18 -12.94 14.80
C GLY A 176 -8.20 -13.96 15.38
N HIS A 177 -6.96 -13.54 15.63
CA HIS A 177 -5.91 -14.34 16.27
C HIS A 177 -6.38 -14.81 17.66
N TYR A 178 -6.74 -13.89 18.55
CA TYR A 178 -7.14 -14.27 19.91
C TYR A 178 -8.49 -15.01 19.94
N GLN A 179 -9.39 -14.75 18.99
CA GLN A 179 -10.63 -15.53 18.87
C GLN A 179 -10.36 -17.00 18.51
N LYS A 180 -9.31 -17.28 17.72
CA LYS A 180 -8.87 -18.67 17.45
C LYS A 180 -8.30 -19.32 18.70
N LEU A 181 -7.42 -18.62 19.43
CA LEU A 181 -6.84 -19.12 20.68
C LEU A 181 -7.93 -19.42 21.72
N ALA A 182 -8.90 -18.52 21.90
CA ALA A 182 -10.04 -18.73 22.81
C ALA A 182 -10.91 -19.94 22.43
N LYS A 183 -10.88 -20.37 21.16
CA LYS A 183 -11.56 -21.58 20.65
C LYS A 183 -10.67 -22.82 20.67
N GLY A 184 -9.48 -22.76 21.28
CA GLY A 184 -8.51 -23.86 21.33
C GLY A 184 -7.85 -24.18 19.98
N LYS A 185 -7.89 -23.24 19.02
CA LYS A 185 -7.24 -23.37 17.71
C LYS A 185 -5.91 -22.58 17.70
N PRO A 186 -4.91 -22.99 16.90
CA PRO A 186 -3.70 -22.19 16.74
C PRO A 186 -4.04 -20.81 16.18
N GLY A 187 -3.38 -19.77 16.72
CA GLY A 187 -3.44 -18.42 16.18
C GLY A 187 -2.59 -18.26 14.92
N ASP A 188 -2.78 -17.17 14.17
CA ASP A 188 -2.12 -16.94 12.88
C ASP A 188 -1.01 -15.87 12.93
N MET A 189 -0.65 -15.39 14.13
CA MET A 189 0.27 -14.27 14.32
C MET A 189 1.26 -14.65 15.42
N GLU A 190 2.55 -14.64 15.11
CA GLU A 190 3.61 -14.98 16.07
C GLU A 190 3.88 -13.83 17.05
N ASP A 191 3.65 -12.59 16.62
CA ASP A 191 3.96 -11.35 17.33
C ASP A 191 2.72 -10.67 17.95
N ALA A 192 1.58 -11.37 18.05
CA ALA A 192 0.30 -10.81 18.50
C ALA A 192 0.42 -10.12 19.87
N ASP A 193 1.04 -10.79 20.85
CA ASP A 193 1.19 -10.26 22.20
C ASP A 193 2.05 -9.00 22.22
N ALA A 194 3.15 -8.98 21.46
CA ALA A 194 4.01 -7.81 21.35
C ALA A 194 3.25 -6.61 20.72
N GLN A 195 2.44 -6.87 19.69
CA GLN A 195 1.61 -5.82 19.08
C GLN A 195 0.52 -5.30 20.03
N VAL A 196 -0.07 -6.15 20.86
CA VAL A 196 -1.05 -5.71 21.87
C VAL A 196 -0.38 -4.83 22.93
N GLU A 197 0.79 -5.22 23.43
CA GLU A 197 1.53 -4.42 24.40
C GLU A 197 1.96 -3.06 23.82
N GLU A 198 2.37 -3.02 22.55
CA GLU A 198 2.64 -1.78 21.84
C GLU A 198 1.40 -0.86 21.78
N LEU A 199 0.23 -1.41 21.44
CA LEU A 199 -1.03 -0.65 21.42
C LEU A 199 -1.38 -0.12 22.82
N ARG A 200 -1.22 -0.93 23.86
CA ARG A 200 -1.45 -0.50 25.25
C ARG A 200 -0.52 0.65 25.63
N GLU A 201 0.75 0.55 25.27
CA GLU A 201 1.75 1.59 25.56
C GLU A 201 1.43 2.89 24.81
N HIS A 202 1.09 2.82 23.52
CA HIS A 202 0.69 4.00 22.75
C HIS A 202 -0.52 4.72 23.37
N LEU A 203 -1.54 3.98 23.80
CA LEU A 203 -2.70 4.55 24.49
C LEU A 203 -2.35 5.12 25.87
N ARG A 204 -1.35 4.55 26.57
CA ARG A 204 -0.90 5.00 27.89
C ARG A 204 -0.09 6.30 27.81
N VAL A 205 0.81 6.41 26.83
CA VAL A 205 1.73 7.54 26.70
C VAL A 205 1.03 8.80 26.18
N ASN A 206 0.02 8.65 25.31
CA ASN A 206 -0.74 9.79 24.79
C ASN A 206 -1.82 10.24 25.81
N PRO A 207 -1.72 11.45 26.41
CA PRO A 207 -2.64 11.87 27.48
C PRO A 207 -4.09 12.03 27.03
N GLN A 208 -4.32 12.39 25.76
CA GLN A 208 -5.66 12.50 25.20
C GLN A 208 -6.25 11.12 24.97
N ALA A 209 -5.50 10.21 24.36
CA ALA A 209 -5.91 8.82 24.17
C ALA A 209 -6.19 8.12 25.51
N ALA A 210 -5.35 8.37 26.53
CA ALA A 210 -5.50 7.80 27.86
C ALA A 210 -6.82 8.19 28.57
N ARG A 211 -7.39 9.35 28.20
CA ARG A 211 -8.69 9.84 28.69
C ARG A 211 -9.82 9.32 27.80
N THR A 212 -9.69 9.43 26.49
CA THR A 212 -10.72 9.03 25.52
C THR A 212 -10.99 7.52 25.56
N PHE A 213 -9.94 6.70 25.68
CA PHE A 213 -10.03 5.24 25.69
C PHE A 213 -9.81 4.66 27.09
N SER A 214 -10.27 5.37 28.13
CA SER A 214 -10.05 4.94 29.53
C SER A 214 -10.63 3.56 29.83
N GLU A 215 -11.74 3.20 29.19
CA GLU A 215 -12.37 1.87 29.31
C GLU A 215 -11.46 0.77 28.75
N ALA A 216 -10.81 0.99 27.61
CA ALA A 216 -9.90 0.02 27.02
C ALA A 216 -8.68 -0.27 27.94
N ARG A 217 -8.26 0.71 28.74
CA ARG A 217 -7.07 0.60 29.60
C ARG A 217 -7.24 -0.36 30.78
N VAL A 218 -8.47 -0.63 31.20
CA VAL A 218 -8.75 -1.56 32.29
C VAL A 218 -9.02 -2.99 31.80
N ILE A 219 -9.08 -3.20 30.48
CA ILE A 219 -9.31 -4.53 29.91
C ILE A 219 -8.01 -5.30 29.87
N GLU A 220 -7.87 -6.32 30.70
CA GLU A 220 -6.67 -7.17 30.76
C GLU A 220 -6.65 -8.22 29.64
N ASP A 221 -7.80 -8.81 29.31
CA ASP A 221 -7.90 -9.82 28.25
C ASP A 221 -7.56 -9.22 26.86
N PRO A 222 -6.60 -9.79 26.12
CA PRO A 222 -6.19 -9.26 24.82
C PRO A 222 -7.32 -9.25 23.79
N LEU A 223 -8.19 -10.27 23.77
CA LEU A 223 -9.29 -10.35 22.81
C LEU A 223 -10.33 -9.25 23.07
N GLU A 224 -10.75 -9.10 24.32
CA GLU A 224 -11.68 -8.04 24.73
C GLU A 224 -11.09 -6.66 24.46
N PHE A 225 -9.79 -6.47 24.73
CA PHE A 225 -9.11 -5.19 24.52
C PHE A 225 -9.10 -4.78 23.03
N VAL A 226 -8.62 -5.66 22.15
CA VAL A 226 -8.55 -5.35 20.71
C VAL A 226 -9.95 -5.27 20.10
N SER A 227 -10.91 -6.07 20.57
CA SER A 227 -12.31 -6.00 20.12
C SER A 227 -12.99 -4.70 20.55
N HIS A 228 -12.65 -4.17 21.74
CA HIS A 228 -13.16 -2.89 22.21
C HIS A 228 -12.65 -1.74 21.33
N LEU A 229 -11.35 -1.73 21.00
CA LEU A 229 -10.78 -0.73 20.07
C LEU A 229 -11.35 -0.87 18.66
N LEU A 230 -11.48 -2.10 18.15
CA LEU A 230 -12.10 -2.36 16.85
C LEU A 230 -13.55 -1.84 16.79
N GLY A 231 -14.26 -1.85 17.92
CA GLY A 231 -15.60 -1.29 18.04
C GLY A 231 -15.71 0.20 17.71
N TYR A 232 -14.64 1.00 17.87
CA TYR A 232 -14.64 2.41 17.43
C TYR A 232 -14.63 2.50 15.90
N VAL A 233 -13.76 1.71 15.27
CA VAL A 233 -13.69 1.60 13.81
C VAL A 233 -15.03 1.12 13.26
N GLU A 234 -15.57 0.02 13.78
CA GLU A 234 -16.82 -0.58 13.32
C GLU A 234 -18.01 0.38 13.42
N ARG A 235 -18.15 1.13 14.52
CA ARG A 235 -19.23 2.11 14.68
C ARG A 235 -19.07 3.27 13.71
N TRP A 236 -17.85 3.81 13.55
CA TRP A 236 -17.59 4.87 12.58
C TRP A 236 -17.86 4.39 11.14
N THR A 237 -17.42 3.18 10.77
CA THR A 237 -17.70 2.57 9.47
C THR A 237 -19.20 2.46 9.22
N PHE A 238 -19.96 1.97 10.20
CA PHE A 238 -21.41 1.88 10.07
C PHE A 238 -22.08 3.25 9.93
N ALA A 239 -21.62 4.24 10.70
CA ALA A 239 -22.09 5.62 10.58
C ALA A 239 -21.78 6.20 9.19
N ALA A 240 -20.57 6.01 8.67
CA ALA A 240 -20.17 6.45 7.34
C ALA A 240 -21.02 5.84 6.20
N MET A 241 -21.57 4.64 6.39
CA MET A 241 -22.46 4.00 5.42
C MET A 241 -23.92 4.48 5.46
N LYS A 242 -24.34 5.18 6.53
CA LYS A 242 -25.76 5.47 6.80
C LYS A 242 -26.06 6.94 6.99
N ASP A 243 -25.12 7.70 7.55
CA ASP A 243 -25.24 9.13 7.74
C ASP A 243 -24.77 9.89 6.48
N PRO A 244 -25.58 10.80 5.91
CA PRO A 244 -25.21 11.53 4.69
C PRO A 244 -23.94 12.38 4.82
N ALA A 245 -23.71 13.00 5.98
CA ALA A 245 -22.57 13.89 6.16
C ALA A 245 -21.25 13.10 6.20
N LEU A 246 -21.23 11.95 6.88
CA LEU A 246 -20.08 11.05 6.85
C LEU A 246 -19.93 10.33 5.49
N ALA A 247 -21.03 9.99 4.82
CA ALA A 247 -21.00 9.36 3.50
C ALA A 247 -20.28 10.24 2.45
N THR A 248 -20.48 11.55 2.47
CA THR A 248 -19.76 12.49 1.58
C THR A 248 -18.25 12.44 1.80
N ARG A 249 -17.77 12.20 3.02
CA ARG A 249 -16.32 12.10 3.31
C ARG A 249 -15.67 10.84 2.72
N VAL A 250 -16.46 9.78 2.54
CA VAL A 250 -15.98 8.48 2.07
C VAL A 250 -16.41 8.15 0.63
N GLU A 251 -16.98 9.10 -0.11
CA GLU A 251 -17.48 8.89 -1.49
C GLU A 251 -16.39 8.39 -2.46
N GLY A 252 -15.14 8.81 -2.24
CA GLY A 252 -13.98 8.38 -3.01
C GLY A 252 -13.41 7.02 -2.62
N TRP A 253 -13.82 6.46 -1.48
CA TRP A 253 -13.16 5.30 -0.89
C TRP A 253 -13.55 4.02 -1.61
N VAL A 254 -12.55 3.25 -2.02
CA VAL A 254 -12.71 1.99 -2.73
C VAL A 254 -13.31 0.90 -1.82
N VAL A 255 -13.02 0.92 -0.52
CA VAL A 255 -13.53 -0.09 0.43
C VAL A 255 -15.05 -0.09 0.58
N PHE A 256 -15.72 1.03 0.28
CA PHE A 256 -17.19 1.16 0.34
C PHE A 256 -17.90 0.91 -1.00
N ARG A 257 -17.15 0.70 -2.09
CA ARG A 257 -17.67 0.35 -3.42
C ARG A 257 -17.77 -1.16 -3.58
#